data_AF-A0A947PA42-F1
#
_entry.id   AF-A0A947PA42-F1
#
_cell.length_a   1.000
_cell.length_b   1.000
_cell.length_c   1.000
_cell.angle_alpha   90.00
_cell.angle_beta   90.00
_cell.angle_gamma   90.00
#
_symmetry.space_group_name_H-M   'P 1'
#
loop_
_entity.id
_entity.type
_entity.pdbx_description
1 polymer ?
#
loop_
_entity_poly.entity_id
_entity_poly.type
_entity_poly.pdbx_seq_one_letter_code
_entity_poly.pdbx_strand_id
1 'polypeptide(L)'
;MPTANICRSFSNSAMTKWLIIDGYNLIHRAGDYRSGNCRSGAPILREVGMPRDLAGKRRRLIQLLEKTVGILAERITVVFDGRSGGDGHSGGDGHSSGDGHSGDGPDEQESSIVEVLFSPRDKTADTVIEQLVFQAGLAGRPATAGRVVVVTSDRLERETTEGAGAETMACSVFLDQLNETLVRIEQELRSRGAAQHPATPLGNPFSGLAINKQGETSGA
;
A
#
# COMPACT_ATOMS: atom_id res chain seq x y z
N MET A 1 16.22 31.79 23.78
CA MET A 1 15.11 30.86 24.08
C MET A 1 14.93 29.94 22.89
N PRO A 2 15.30 28.65 22.97
CA PRO A 2 15.13 27.74 21.85
C PRO A 2 13.73 27.13 21.86
N THR A 3 13.06 27.23 20.72
CA THR A 3 11.79 26.59 20.37
C THR A 3 11.98 25.07 20.33
N ALA A 4 11.23 24.35 21.16
CA ALA A 4 11.27 22.90 21.24
C ALA A 4 10.78 22.26 19.93
N ASN A 5 11.69 21.54 19.25
CA ASN A 5 11.35 20.56 18.23
C ASN A 5 10.51 19.45 18.85
N ILE A 6 9.23 19.39 18.49
CA ILE A 6 8.40 18.21 18.73
C ILE A 6 8.71 17.21 17.61
N CYS A 7 9.89 16.60 17.68
CA CYS A 7 10.11 15.30 17.07
C CYS A 7 9.53 14.27 18.06
N ARG A 8 8.24 13.97 17.94
CA ARG A 8 7.73 12.73 18.52
C ARG A 8 8.31 11.59 17.70
N SER A 9 9.43 11.06 18.19
CA SER A 9 9.85 9.70 17.89
C SER A 9 8.70 8.78 18.30
N PHE A 10 8.02 8.20 17.32
CA PHE A 10 7.11 7.09 17.56
C PHE A 10 7.98 5.92 18.01
N SER A 11 8.09 5.78 19.33
CA SER A 11 8.68 4.64 19.99
C SER A 11 7.96 3.37 19.53
N ASN A 12 8.75 2.32 19.33
CA ASN A 12 8.40 1.03 18.78
C ASN A 12 7.55 0.17 19.76
N SER A 13 6.39 0.68 20.21
CA SER A 13 5.56 0.02 21.23
C SER A 13 4.12 -0.12 20.74
N ALA A 14 3.77 -1.38 20.45
CA ALA A 14 2.54 -1.89 19.83
C ALA A 14 2.42 -1.58 18.33
N MET A 15 2.72 -2.56 17.47
CA MET A 15 2.26 -2.52 16.10
C MET A 15 0.73 -2.29 16.09
N THR A 16 0.26 -1.40 15.22
CA THR A 16 -1.16 -1.27 14.92
C THR A 16 -1.69 -2.66 14.56
N LYS A 17 -2.64 -3.18 15.33
CA LYS A 17 -3.11 -4.54 15.06
C LYS A 17 -4.03 -4.58 13.87
N TRP A 18 -4.81 -3.52 13.68
CA TRP A 18 -5.74 -3.43 12.59
C TRP A 18 -5.79 -2.02 12.01
N LEU A 19 -5.44 -1.92 10.73
CA LEU A 19 -5.60 -0.71 9.95
C LEU A 19 -6.85 -0.84 9.08
N ILE A 20 -7.79 0.10 9.21
CA ILE A 20 -8.96 0.21 8.35
C ILE A 20 -8.78 1.44 7.48
N ILE A 21 -8.92 1.31 6.17
CA ILE A 21 -8.60 2.37 5.20
C ILE A 21 -9.85 2.73 4.42
N ASP A 22 -10.23 4.01 4.41
CA ASP A 22 -11.14 4.54 3.39
C ASP A 22 -10.41 4.59 2.04
N GLY A 23 -10.77 3.64 1.19
CA GLY A 23 -10.11 3.41 -0.09
C GLY A 23 -10.28 4.56 -1.08
N TYR A 24 -11.47 5.19 -1.15
CA TYR A 24 -11.65 6.28 -2.11
C TYR A 24 -11.06 7.59 -1.60
N ASN A 25 -11.22 7.91 -0.32
CA ASN A 25 -10.56 9.08 0.26
C ASN A 25 -9.04 9.00 0.04
N LEU A 26 -8.44 7.83 0.28
CA LEU A 26 -7.01 7.63 0.06
C LEU A 26 -6.61 7.75 -1.42
N ILE A 27 -7.37 7.16 -2.35
CA ILE A 27 -7.10 7.25 -3.80
C ILE A 27 -7.17 8.71 -4.28
N HIS A 28 -8.17 9.47 -3.82
CA HIS A 28 -8.30 10.88 -4.17
C HIS A 28 -7.08 11.67 -3.70
N ARG A 29 -6.65 11.47 -2.44
CA ARG A 29 -5.47 12.13 -1.88
C ARG A 29 -4.17 11.71 -2.57
N ALA A 30 -4.02 10.44 -2.93
CA ALA A 30 -2.86 9.96 -3.69
C ALA A 30 -2.74 10.62 -5.07
N GLY A 31 -3.88 10.97 -5.69
CA GLY A 31 -3.92 11.75 -6.93
C GLY A 31 -3.30 13.14 -6.77
N ASP A 32 -3.62 13.82 -5.66
CA ASP A 32 -3.10 15.17 -5.35
C ASP A 32 -1.58 15.16 -5.11
N TYR A 33 -1.05 14.10 -4.49
CA TYR A 33 0.39 13.89 -4.30
C TYR A 33 1.19 13.84 -5.62
N ARG A 34 0.53 13.43 -6.72
CA ARG A 34 1.12 13.35 -8.06
C ARG A 34 1.25 14.72 -8.73
N SER A 35 0.43 15.70 -8.35
CA SER A 35 0.39 17.04 -8.97
C SER A 35 1.52 17.98 -8.53
N GLY A 36 2.50 17.53 -7.73
CA GLY A 36 3.63 18.36 -7.32
C GLY A 36 3.38 19.27 -6.11
N ASN A 37 2.14 19.35 -5.60
CA ASN A 37 1.79 20.26 -4.51
C ASN A 37 2.24 19.80 -3.11
N CYS A 38 2.70 18.56 -2.95
CA CYS A 38 3.24 18.05 -1.69
C CYS A 38 4.78 18.11 -1.71
N ARG A 39 5.37 18.81 -0.74
CA ARG A 39 6.84 18.92 -0.54
C ARG A 39 7.49 17.58 -0.15
N SER A 40 6.71 16.63 0.36
CA SER A 40 7.08 15.22 0.56
C SER A 40 6.77 14.41 -0.70
N GLY A 41 7.57 14.59 -1.75
CA GLY A 41 7.43 13.81 -2.98
C GLY A 41 7.83 12.36 -2.76
N ALA A 42 6.86 11.51 -2.42
CA ALA A 42 6.99 10.06 -2.36
C ALA A 42 7.44 9.48 -3.74
N PRO A 43 8.70 9.03 -3.90
CA PRO A 43 9.24 8.64 -5.20
C PRO A 43 8.51 7.42 -5.78
N ILE A 44 8.21 6.42 -4.94
CA ILE A 44 7.65 5.13 -5.39
C ILE A 44 6.20 5.29 -5.87
N LEU A 45 5.39 6.08 -5.18
CA LEU A 45 4.01 6.34 -5.61
C LEU A 45 3.94 7.19 -6.89
N ARG A 46 4.96 8.05 -7.12
CA ARG A 46 5.08 8.84 -8.35
C ARG A 46 5.58 8.03 -9.54
N GLU A 47 6.64 7.25 -9.34
CA GLU A 47 7.32 6.47 -10.37
C GLU A 47 6.44 5.35 -10.93
N VAL A 48 5.65 4.68 -10.09
CA VAL A 48 4.89 3.51 -10.57
C VAL A 48 3.59 3.88 -11.30
N GLY A 49 3.24 5.16 -11.38
CA GLY A 49 2.13 5.64 -12.22
C GLY A 49 0.76 5.04 -11.85
N MET A 50 -0.05 5.79 -11.11
CA MET A 50 -1.44 5.39 -10.89
C MET A 50 -2.21 5.32 -12.22
N PRO A 51 -2.99 4.25 -12.47
CA PRO A 51 -3.88 4.16 -13.62
C PRO A 51 -4.85 5.34 -13.70
N ARG A 52 -5.37 5.61 -14.89
CA ARG A 52 -6.32 6.72 -15.09
C ARG A 52 -7.72 6.35 -14.59
N ASP A 53 -8.10 5.10 -14.82
CA ASP A 53 -9.37 4.53 -14.41
C ASP A 53 -9.36 4.16 -12.91
N LEU A 54 -10.55 4.18 -12.32
CA LEU A 54 -10.72 3.98 -10.89
C LEU A 54 -10.43 2.53 -10.48
N ALA A 55 -10.81 1.55 -11.31
CA ALA A 55 -10.55 0.13 -11.06
C ALA A 55 -9.04 -0.16 -10.98
N GLY A 56 -8.27 0.38 -11.91
CA GLY A 56 -6.82 0.31 -11.92
C GLY A 56 -6.19 0.98 -10.70
N LYS A 57 -6.71 2.15 -10.26
CA LYS A 57 -6.24 2.80 -9.01
C LYS A 57 -6.49 1.93 -7.78
N ARG A 58 -7.66 1.28 -7.68
CA ARG A 58 -7.98 0.34 -6.58
C ARG A 58 -6.99 -0.83 -6.58
N ARG A 59 -6.85 -1.52 -7.73
CA ARG A 59 -5.94 -2.65 -7.89
C ARG A 59 -4.51 -2.26 -7.52
N ARG A 60 -4.06 -1.08 -7.96
CA ARG A 60 -2.73 -0.58 -7.66
C ARG A 60 -2.53 -0.28 -6.19
N LEU A 61 -3.52 0.33 -5.52
CA LEU A 61 -3.47 0.58 -4.09
C LEU A 61 -3.36 -0.74 -3.31
N ILE A 62 -4.19 -1.73 -3.63
CA ILE A 62 -4.19 -3.04 -2.96
C ILE A 62 -2.82 -3.71 -3.09
N GLN A 63 -2.23 -3.75 -4.30
CA GLN A 63 -0.89 -4.30 -4.53
C GLN A 63 0.22 -3.61 -3.71
N LEU A 64 0.07 -2.30 -3.45
CA LEU A 64 1.03 -1.57 -2.63
C LEU A 64 0.86 -1.93 -1.16
N LEU A 65 -0.38 -2.03 -0.68
CA LEU A 65 -0.69 -2.40 0.69
C LEU A 65 -0.23 -3.82 1.01
N GLU A 66 -0.45 -4.79 0.11
CA GLU A 66 -0.02 -6.18 0.24
C GLU A 66 1.46 -6.31 0.60
N LYS A 67 2.33 -5.47 0.02
CA LYS A 67 3.77 -5.49 0.28
C LYS A 67 4.14 -5.00 1.68
N THR A 68 3.23 -4.30 2.35
CA THR A 68 3.47 -3.59 3.61
C THR A 68 2.70 -4.17 4.79
N VAL A 69 1.81 -5.13 4.55
CA VAL A 69 1.17 -5.91 5.62
C VAL A 69 2.24 -6.59 6.48
N GLY A 70 2.02 -6.60 7.79
CA GLY A 70 2.98 -7.11 8.78
C GLY A 70 4.07 -6.10 9.17
N ILE A 71 4.24 -5.02 8.41
CA ILE A 71 5.12 -3.89 8.78
C ILE A 71 4.28 -2.70 9.27
N LEU A 72 3.24 -2.33 8.51
CA LEU A 72 2.34 -1.24 8.90
C LEU A 72 1.31 -1.67 9.94
N ALA A 73 0.75 -2.88 9.78
CA ALA A 73 -0.21 -3.46 10.70
C ALA A 73 -0.28 -4.98 10.58
N GLU A 74 -0.75 -5.66 11.64
CA GLU A 74 -0.99 -7.11 11.61
C GLU A 74 -2.13 -7.48 10.64
N ARG A 75 -3.16 -6.63 10.54
CA ARG A 75 -4.30 -6.75 9.62
C ARG A 75 -4.54 -5.42 8.92
N ILE A 76 -4.79 -5.46 7.62
CA ILE A 76 -5.22 -4.30 6.83
C ILE A 76 -6.55 -4.64 6.15
N THR A 77 -7.54 -3.76 6.33
CA THR A 77 -8.83 -3.80 5.64
C THR A 77 -9.02 -2.51 4.86
N VAL A 78 -9.32 -2.61 3.57
CA VAL A 78 -9.63 -1.46 2.72
C VAL A 78 -11.10 -1.50 2.39
N VAL A 79 -11.80 -0.40 2.66
CA VAL A 79 -13.22 -0.27 2.37
C VAL A 79 -13.40 0.67 1.19
N PHE A 80 -14.14 0.22 0.18
CA PHE A 80 -14.54 1.04 -0.95
C PHE A 80 -16.06 1.20 -0.96
N ASP A 81 -16.53 2.34 -1.47
CA ASP A 81 -17.95 2.50 -1.77
C ASP A 81 -18.37 1.52 -2.91
N GLY A 82 -19.46 0.81 -2.70
CA GLY A 82 -20.07 -0.10 -3.67
C GLY A 82 -20.67 0.68 -4.84
N ARG A 83 -19.91 0.85 -5.93
CA ARG A 83 -20.47 1.40 -7.16
C ARG A 83 -21.26 0.29 -7.87
N SER A 84 -22.49 0.59 -8.26
CA SER A 84 -23.35 -0.31 -9.05
C SER A 84 -22.68 -0.69 -10.38
N GLY A 85 -21.91 -1.78 -10.37
CA GLY A 85 -21.70 -2.66 -11.52
C GLY A 85 -22.89 -3.63 -11.58
N GLY A 86 -23.38 -3.90 -12.79
CA GLY A 86 -24.63 -4.62 -13.03
C GLY A 86 -24.72 -5.95 -12.29
N ASP A 87 -25.94 -6.30 -11.88
CA ASP A 87 -26.49 -7.67 -11.94
C ASP A 87 -27.84 -7.73 -11.19
N GLY A 88 -28.92 -7.89 -11.97
CA GLY A 88 -30.08 -8.67 -11.53
C GLY A 88 -31.37 -7.94 -11.10
N HIS A 89 -32.27 -7.75 -12.07
CA HIS A 89 -33.75 -7.77 -11.96
C HIS A 89 -34.52 -6.48 -11.60
N SER A 90 -34.99 -5.76 -12.63
CA SER A 90 -36.38 -5.26 -12.73
C SER A 90 -36.70 -4.93 -14.20
N GLY A 91 -37.85 -5.41 -14.68
CA GLY A 91 -38.28 -5.37 -16.07
C GLY A 91 -38.50 -3.97 -16.64
N GLY A 92 -38.41 -3.89 -17.97
CA GLY A 92 -38.69 -2.69 -18.75
C GLY A 92 -38.36 -2.92 -20.21
N ASP A 93 -39.39 -3.17 -21.00
CA ASP A 93 -39.34 -3.26 -22.45
C ASP A 93 -38.80 -1.94 -23.01
N GLY A 94 -37.62 -1.95 -23.61
CA GLY A 94 -36.99 -0.72 -24.07
C GLY A 94 -35.87 -0.97 -25.08
N HIS A 95 -36.21 -0.81 -26.36
CA HIS A 95 -35.24 -0.72 -27.45
C HIS A 95 -34.22 0.39 -27.19
N SER A 96 -32.92 0.07 -27.17
CA SER A 96 -31.86 1.04 -27.46
C SER A 96 -30.64 0.32 -28.01
N SER A 97 -30.41 0.54 -29.30
CA SER A 97 -29.16 0.25 -30.01
C SER A 97 -28.05 1.14 -29.44
N GLY A 98 -26.92 0.54 -29.10
CA GLY A 98 -25.72 1.26 -28.69
C GLY A 98 -24.58 0.30 -28.42
N ASP A 99 -23.56 0.35 -29.26
CA ASP A 99 -22.34 -0.44 -29.19
C ASP A 99 -21.57 -0.14 -27.89
N GLY A 100 -21.88 -0.91 -26.83
CA GLY A 100 -21.20 -0.84 -25.54
C GLY A 100 -20.20 -1.98 -25.39
N HIS A 101 -18.92 -1.68 -25.49
CA HIS A 101 -17.85 -2.56 -25.00
C HIS A 101 -17.87 -2.55 -23.45
N SER A 102 -18.82 -3.26 -22.87
CA SER A 102 -18.95 -3.47 -21.43
C SER A 102 -18.01 -4.60 -21.00
N GLY A 103 -16.72 -4.29 -20.94
CA GLY A 103 -15.77 -5.10 -20.18
C GLY A 103 -15.88 -4.75 -18.71
N ASP A 104 -16.75 -5.43 -17.96
CA ASP A 104 -16.76 -5.38 -16.50
C ASP A 104 -17.49 -6.63 -15.95
N GLY A 105 -16.88 -7.79 -16.16
CA GLY A 105 -17.08 -8.96 -15.29
C GLY A 105 -16.29 -8.77 -14.00
N PRO A 106 -16.51 -9.60 -12.96
CA PRO A 106 -16.16 -9.27 -11.58
C PRO A 106 -14.64 -9.12 -11.43
N ASP A 107 -14.15 -7.88 -11.45
CA ASP A 107 -12.82 -7.52 -10.96
C ASP A 107 -12.82 -7.57 -9.41
N GLU A 108 -13.31 -8.68 -8.86
CA GLU A 108 -13.15 -9.08 -7.46
C GLU A 108 -11.72 -9.60 -7.31
N GLN A 109 -10.76 -8.68 -7.35
CA GLN A 109 -9.39 -8.99 -6.97
C GLN A 109 -9.38 -9.18 -5.44
N GLU A 110 -9.80 -10.35 -4.98
CA GLU A 110 -9.65 -10.78 -3.60
C GLU A 110 -8.16 -10.92 -3.30
N SER A 111 -7.58 -9.92 -2.66
CA SER A 111 -6.24 -10.07 -2.07
C SER A 111 -6.34 -11.07 -0.92
N SER A 112 -5.49 -12.09 -0.93
CA SER A 112 -5.46 -13.08 0.16
C SER A 112 -4.83 -12.54 1.46
N ILE A 113 -4.22 -11.35 1.39
CA ILE A 113 -3.44 -10.75 2.49
C ILE A 113 -4.09 -9.45 2.99
N VAL A 114 -4.64 -8.64 2.08
CA VAL A 114 -5.38 -7.42 2.41
C VAL A 114 -6.87 -7.69 2.25
N GLU A 115 -7.64 -7.49 3.31
CA GLU A 115 -9.09 -7.64 3.22
C GLU A 115 -9.67 -6.45 2.45
N VAL A 116 -10.47 -6.73 1.42
CA VAL A 116 -11.12 -5.69 0.61
C VAL A 116 -12.63 -5.84 0.80
N LEU A 117 -13.27 -4.77 1.28
CA LEU A 117 -14.71 -4.72 1.49
C LEU A 117 -15.32 -3.64 0.60
N PHE A 118 -16.52 -3.93 0.10
CA PHE A 118 -17.35 -2.96 -0.59
C PHE A 118 -18.59 -2.65 0.25
N SER A 119 -18.98 -1.39 0.32
CA SER A 119 -20.26 -1.05 0.94
C SER A 119 -21.43 -1.62 0.13
N PRO A 120 -22.53 -2.01 0.80
CA PRO A 120 -23.80 -2.31 0.13
C PRO A 120 -24.31 -1.10 -0.68
N ARG A 121 -25.18 -1.35 -1.67
CA ARG A 121 -25.69 -0.32 -2.61
C ARG A 121 -26.44 0.84 -1.93
N ASP A 122 -26.96 0.63 -0.74
CA ASP A 122 -27.73 1.58 0.06
C ASP A 122 -26.89 2.23 1.19
N LYS A 123 -25.58 1.98 1.22
CA LYS A 123 -24.68 2.42 2.29
C LYS A 123 -23.38 2.97 1.74
N THR A 124 -22.76 3.87 2.51
CA THR A 124 -21.43 4.39 2.21
C THR A 124 -20.35 3.51 2.84
N ALA A 125 -19.11 3.69 2.37
CA ALA A 125 -17.94 3.10 3.03
C ALA A 125 -17.90 3.46 4.52
N ASP A 126 -18.27 4.69 4.87
CA ASP A 126 -18.33 5.19 6.25
C ASP A 126 -19.17 4.26 7.15
N THR A 127 -20.33 3.81 6.66
CA THR A 127 -21.21 2.91 7.43
C THR A 127 -20.53 1.57 7.72
N VAL A 128 -19.78 1.03 6.75
CA VAL A 128 -19.02 -0.21 6.93
C VAL A 128 -17.87 0.00 7.90
N ILE A 129 -17.15 1.12 7.77
CA ILE A 129 -16.03 1.47 8.65
C ILE A 129 -16.50 1.63 10.10
N GLU A 130 -17.59 2.36 10.33
CA GLU A 130 -18.22 2.48 11.65
C GLU A 130 -18.60 1.12 12.24
N GLN A 131 -19.20 0.23 11.42
CA GLN A 131 -19.56 -1.11 11.85
C GLN A 131 -18.33 -1.95 12.23
N LEU A 132 -17.24 -1.87 11.47
CA LEU A 132 -15.99 -2.56 11.78
C LEU A 132 -15.35 -2.05 13.08
N VAL A 133 -15.31 -0.73 13.26
CA VAL A 133 -14.79 -0.10 14.48
C VAL A 133 -15.63 -0.52 15.70
N PHE A 134 -16.96 -0.46 15.57
CA PHE A 134 -17.88 -0.89 16.63
C PHE A 134 -17.68 -2.37 17.00
N GLN A 135 -17.57 -3.26 15.99
CA GLN A 135 -17.30 -4.68 16.22
C GLN A 135 -15.95 -4.92 16.89
N ALA A 136 -14.91 -4.16 16.52
CA ALA A 136 -13.61 -4.24 17.17
C ALA A 136 -13.67 -3.85 18.66
N GLY A 137 -14.49 -2.85 18.99
CA GLY A 137 -14.76 -2.44 20.37
C GLY A 137 -15.51 -3.53 21.18
N LEU A 138 -16.50 -4.17 20.57
CA LEU A 138 -17.27 -5.26 21.18
C LEU A 138 -16.45 -6.54 21.40
N ALA A 139 -15.44 -6.81 20.54
CA ALA A 139 -14.59 -7.99 20.62
C ALA A 139 -13.67 -8.04 21.87
N GLY A 140 -13.69 -6.99 22.71
CA GLY A 140 -13.71 -7.17 24.16
C GLY A 140 -12.58 -7.99 24.80
N ARG A 141 -11.33 -7.90 24.30
CA ARG A 141 -10.20 -8.12 25.21
C ARG A 141 -9.88 -6.77 25.87
N PRO A 142 -9.83 -6.65 27.21
CA PRO A 142 -9.48 -5.40 27.90
C PRO A 142 -8.08 -4.81 27.56
N ALA A 143 -7.36 -5.40 26.61
CA ALA A 143 -6.11 -4.93 26.04
C ALA A 143 -6.21 -4.40 24.60
N THR A 144 -7.42 -4.28 24.00
CA THR A 144 -7.62 -3.89 22.57
C THR A 144 -8.04 -2.45 22.31
N ALA A 145 -8.31 -1.64 23.33
CA ALA A 145 -8.42 -0.18 23.15
C ALA A 145 -7.09 0.36 22.58
N GLY A 146 -7.13 1.12 21.49
CA GLY A 146 -5.94 1.62 20.77
C GLY A 146 -5.31 0.66 19.76
N ARG A 147 -6.06 -0.34 19.26
CA ARG A 147 -5.56 -1.32 18.27
C ARG A 147 -6.10 -1.17 16.86
N VAL A 148 -7.11 -0.32 16.68
CA VAL A 148 -7.71 -0.01 15.38
C VAL A 148 -7.35 1.42 15.02
N VAL A 149 -6.74 1.60 13.86
CA VAL A 149 -6.49 2.90 13.27
C VAL A 149 -7.32 3.01 11.99
N VAL A 150 -8.12 4.06 11.89
CA VAL A 150 -8.86 4.40 10.68
C VAL A 150 -8.07 5.43 9.89
N VAL A 151 -7.75 5.11 8.64
CA VAL A 151 -7.10 6.04 7.69
C VAL A 151 -8.18 6.75 6.89
N THR A 152 -8.40 8.01 7.22
CA THR A 152 -9.33 8.90 6.50
C THR A 152 -8.92 10.36 6.66
N SER A 153 -9.23 11.17 5.66
CA SER A 153 -9.16 12.63 5.76
C SER A 153 -10.55 13.28 5.77
N ASP A 154 -11.62 12.49 5.82
CA ASP A 154 -12.97 13.01 6.06
C ASP A 154 -13.14 13.39 7.54
N ARG A 155 -13.64 14.60 7.79
CA ARG A 155 -13.76 15.13 9.15
C ARG A 155 -14.88 14.44 9.93
N LEU A 156 -16.01 14.18 9.29
CA LEU A 156 -17.18 13.58 9.92
C LEU A 156 -16.88 12.13 10.28
N GLU A 157 -16.30 11.38 9.35
CA GLU A 157 -15.92 9.98 9.59
C GLU A 157 -14.90 9.87 10.73
N ARG A 158 -13.92 10.76 10.75
CA ARG A 158 -12.93 10.84 11.83
C ARG A 158 -13.59 11.06 13.19
N GLU A 159 -14.50 12.02 13.30
CA GLU A 159 -15.21 12.33 14.56
C GLU A 159 -16.06 11.15 15.02
N THR A 160 -16.76 10.49 14.11
CA THR A 160 -17.59 9.32 14.43
C THR A 160 -16.76 8.13 14.90
N THR A 161 -15.67 7.81 14.19
CA THR A 161 -14.81 6.66 14.51
C THR A 161 -13.99 6.87 15.78
N GLU A 162 -13.52 8.08 16.05
CA GLU A 162 -12.91 8.46 17.34
C GLU A 162 -13.91 8.33 18.48
N GLY A 163 -15.16 8.78 18.27
CA GLY A 163 -16.25 8.62 19.24
C GLY A 163 -16.56 7.17 19.59
N ALA A 164 -16.29 6.24 18.66
CA ALA A 164 -16.41 4.79 18.86
C ALA A 164 -15.14 4.13 19.42
N GLY A 165 -14.07 4.90 19.69
CA GLY A 165 -12.84 4.43 20.35
C GLY A 165 -11.72 3.98 19.41
N ALA A 166 -11.80 4.26 18.10
CA ALA A 166 -10.68 4.08 17.19
C ALA A 166 -9.69 5.24 17.28
N GLU A 167 -8.43 4.96 16.95
CA GLU A 167 -7.48 6.02 16.57
C GLU A 167 -7.68 6.37 15.10
N THR A 168 -7.30 7.58 14.69
CA THR A 168 -7.43 8.01 13.30
C THR A 168 -6.11 8.56 12.76
N MET A 169 -5.94 8.42 11.45
CA MET A 169 -4.77 8.91 10.72
C MET A 169 -5.21 9.57 9.43
N ALA A 170 -4.73 10.80 9.19
CA ALA A 170 -4.96 11.48 7.92
C ALA A 170 -4.33 10.69 6.76
N CYS A 171 -4.99 10.67 5.61
CA CYS A 171 -4.48 9.97 4.42
C CYS A 171 -3.11 10.46 3.98
N SER A 172 -2.80 11.76 4.12
CA SER A 172 -1.48 12.30 3.80
C SER A 172 -0.38 11.69 4.67
N VAL A 173 -0.62 11.60 5.98
CA VAL A 173 0.32 11.00 6.93
C VAL A 173 0.51 9.52 6.60
N PHE A 174 -0.58 8.81 6.28
CA PHE A 174 -0.51 7.41 5.88
C PHE A 174 0.26 7.22 4.57
N LEU A 175 0.05 8.06 3.55
CA LEU A 175 0.77 7.99 2.27
C LEU A 175 2.28 8.20 2.45
N ASP A 176 2.67 9.12 3.34
CA ASP A 176 4.08 9.34 3.69
C ASP A 176 4.67 8.07 4.34
N GLN A 177 3.98 7.49 5.34
CA GLN A 177 4.41 6.24 6.00
C GLN A 177 4.48 5.04 5.05
N LEU A 178 3.48 4.89 4.17
CA LEU A 178 3.42 3.84 3.16
C LEU A 178 4.63 3.95 2.23
N ASN A 179 4.95 5.16 1.78
CA ASN A 179 6.12 5.39 0.92
C ASN A 179 7.43 5.10 1.64
N GLU A 180 7.63 5.59 2.86
CA GLU A 180 8.84 5.31 3.66
C GLU A 180 9.03 3.79 3.85
N THR A 181 7.95 3.08 4.12
CA THR A 181 7.96 1.62 4.28
C THR A 181 8.36 0.93 2.98
N LEU A 182 7.78 1.32 1.84
CA LEU A 182 8.13 0.74 0.53
C LEU A 182 9.59 1.00 0.17
N VAL A 183 10.10 2.23 0.39
CA VAL A 183 11.51 2.58 0.14
C VAL A 183 12.43 1.69 0.98
N ARG A 184 12.09 1.49 2.25
CA ARG A 184 12.86 0.62 3.14
C ARG A 184 12.89 -0.82 2.64
N ILE A 185 11.74 -1.38 2.25
CA ILE A 185 11.66 -2.74 1.70
C ILE A 185 12.54 -2.87 0.45
N GLU A 186 12.46 -1.93 -0.48
CA GLU A 186 13.26 -1.97 -1.70
C GLU A 186 14.77 -1.88 -1.43
N GLN A 187 15.18 -1.02 -0.49
CA GLN A 187 16.56 -0.92 -0.06
C GLN A 187 17.05 -2.23 0.56
N GLU A 188 16.27 -2.85 1.45
CA GLU A 188 16.62 -4.12 2.07
C GLU A 188 16.73 -5.26 1.03
N LEU A 189 15.81 -5.32 0.06
CA LEU A 189 15.88 -6.29 -1.04
C LEU A 189 17.12 -6.07 -1.92
N ARG A 190 17.45 -4.81 -2.24
CA ARG A 190 18.65 -4.47 -3.02
C ARG A 190 19.93 -4.84 -2.29
N SER A 191 20.01 -4.55 -0.98
CA SER A 191 21.16 -4.91 -0.16
C SER A 191 21.35 -6.42 -0.05
N ARG A 192 20.26 -7.20 0.04
CA ARG A 192 20.33 -8.67 0.02
C ARG A 192 20.78 -9.22 -1.33
N GLY A 193 20.27 -8.68 -2.44
CA GLY A 193 20.70 -9.08 -3.78
C GLY A 193 22.18 -8.79 -4.04
N ALA A 194 22.68 -7.63 -3.58
CA ALA A 194 24.10 -7.27 -3.70
C ALA A 194 25.02 -8.14 -2.81
N ALA A 195 24.55 -8.54 -1.61
CA ALA A 195 25.31 -9.43 -0.73
C ALA A 195 25.32 -10.90 -1.19
N GLN A 196 24.29 -11.33 -1.92
CA GLN A 196 24.17 -12.70 -2.45
C GLN A 196 24.93 -12.92 -3.77
N HIS A 197 25.30 -11.85 -4.49
CA HIS A 197 26.26 -11.88 -5.59
C HIS A 197 27.52 -11.07 -5.23
N PRO A 198 28.46 -11.62 -4.43
CA PRO A 198 29.82 -11.15 -4.54
C PRO A 198 30.24 -11.39 -5.99
N ALA A 199 30.59 -10.31 -6.71
CA ALA A 199 31.19 -10.42 -8.02
C ALA A 199 32.48 -11.25 -7.86
N THR A 200 32.40 -12.56 -8.08
CA THR A 200 33.58 -13.33 -8.44
C THR A 200 34.05 -12.69 -9.75
N PRO A 201 35.22 -12.04 -9.78
CA PRO A 201 35.78 -11.66 -11.06
C PRO A 201 35.94 -12.98 -11.80
N LEU A 202 35.28 -13.12 -12.95
CA LEU A 202 35.49 -14.25 -13.83
C LEU A 202 36.98 -14.23 -14.17
N GLY A 203 37.77 -15.02 -13.43
CA GLY A 203 39.17 -15.22 -13.74
C GLY A 203 39.23 -15.81 -15.13
N ASN A 204 39.84 -15.07 -16.06
CA ASN A 204 40.09 -15.54 -17.42
C ASN A 204 40.68 -16.95 -17.37
N PRO A 205 40.02 -17.99 -17.92
CA PRO A 205 40.55 -19.34 -17.92
C PRO A 205 41.72 -19.55 -18.88
N PHE A 206 42.20 -18.49 -19.56
CA PHE A 206 43.22 -18.57 -20.62
C PHE A 206 44.51 -17.75 -20.35
N SER A 207 44.75 -17.28 -19.12
CA SER A 207 45.99 -16.54 -18.82
C SER A 207 47.21 -17.42 -18.50
N GLY A 208 47.12 -18.73 -18.71
CA GLY A 208 48.12 -19.72 -18.28
C GLY A 208 49.06 -20.29 -19.37
N LEU A 209 49.34 -19.56 -20.45
CA LEU A 209 50.33 -19.97 -21.46
C LEU A 209 51.38 -18.88 -21.68
N ALA A 210 52.06 -18.50 -20.60
CA ALA A 210 53.39 -17.90 -20.70
C ALA A 210 54.42 -19.04 -20.76
N ILE A 211 54.79 -19.44 -21.96
CA ILE A 211 55.88 -20.39 -22.21
C ILE A 211 57.18 -19.69 -21.82
N ASN A 212 57.67 -19.98 -20.63
CA ASN A 212 58.97 -19.54 -20.17
C ASN A 212 60.00 -20.55 -20.72
N LYS A 213 60.73 -20.20 -21.77
CA LYS A 213 61.93 -20.95 -22.19
C LYS A 213 63.13 -20.04 -22.06
N GLN A 214 63.73 -20.11 -20.88
CA GLN A 214 65.03 -19.52 -20.56
C GLN A 214 66.11 -20.17 -21.43
N GLY A 215 67.02 -19.34 -21.93
CA GLY A 215 68.26 -19.80 -22.56
C GLY A 215 69.24 -20.28 -21.51
N GLU A 216 69.99 -21.33 -21.86
CA GLU A 216 71.27 -21.63 -21.25
C GLU A 216 72.37 -21.50 -22.30
N THR A 217 73.38 -20.74 -21.92
CA THR A 217 74.61 -20.43 -22.62
C THR A 217 75.75 -21.35 -22.14
N SER A 218 76.80 -21.44 -22.97
CA SER A 218 78.18 -21.89 -22.67
C SER A 218 78.45 -23.39 -22.86
N GLY A 219 79.54 -23.84 -23.50
CA GLY A 219 80.70 -23.18 -24.09
C GLY A 219 81.69 -24.25 -24.61
N ALA A 220 82.84 -23.75 -25.12
CA ALA A 220 84.02 -24.44 -25.68
C ALA A 220 83.98 -24.74 -27.19
#